data_AF-A0A1Z3MKZ6-F1
#
_entry.id   AF-A0A1Z3MKZ6-F1
#
_cell.length_a   1.000
_cell.length_b   1.000
_cell.length_c   1.000
_cell.angle_alpha   90.00
_cell.angle_beta   90.00
_cell.angle_gamma   90.00
#
_symmetry.space_group_name_H-M   'P 1'
#
loop_
_entity.id
_entity.type
_entity.pdbx_description
1 polymer ?
#
loop_
_entity_poly.entity_id
_entity_poly.type
_entity_poly.pdbx_seq_one_letter_code
_entity_poly.pdbx_strand_id
1 'polypeptide(L)'
;MLLAGFITQIVSIETGLQPKKVRGIRKDLMDNGYTVAPTRRSLRSSKTIIVGQAGKLHASLFMSIYARLGGIASYEGKAPKILESINIDSLLRAFSLYHIILHELPPSNLISWQSALTISDAWSLAAELRSEEATIFNCLTCGNDYYEAVIQDTLIDCPYCKELAQSTLKLFNEVTEKEVA
;
A
#
# COMPACT_ATOMS: atom_id res chain seq x y z
N MET A 1 -6.33 -16.45 0.75
CA MET A 1 -5.82 -15.51 1.79
C MET A 1 -4.57 -16.02 2.52
N LEU A 2 -4.60 -17.14 3.26
CA LEU A 2 -3.39 -17.62 3.99
C LEU A 2 -2.17 -17.81 3.07
N LEU A 3 -2.36 -18.46 1.92
CA LEU A 3 -1.30 -18.64 0.91
C LEU A 3 -0.80 -17.33 0.30
N ALA A 4 -1.65 -16.30 0.25
CA ALA A 4 -1.27 -14.97 -0.23
C ALA A 4 -0.49 -14.17 0.83
N GLY A 5 -0.33 -14.69 2.05
CA GLY A 5 0.47 -14.06 3.12
C GLY A 5 -0.33 -13.23 4.12
N PHE A 6 -1.66 -13.29 4.10
CA PHE A 6 -2.49 -12.62 5.10
C PHE A 6 -2.25 -13.21 6.49
N ILE A 7 -2.18 -12.34 7.50
CA ILE A 7 -2.11 -12.79 8.89
C ILE A 7 -3.43 -13.40 9.37
N THR A 8 -3.35 -14.30 10.34
CA THR A 8 -4.52 -15.00 10.94
C THR A 8 -5.63 -14.03 11.35
N GLN A 9 -5.28 -12.88 11.92
CA GLN A 9 -6.25 -11.89 12.37
C GLN A 9 -7.10 -11.35 11.20
N ILE A 10 -6.48 -11.01 10.07
CA ILE A 10 -7.20 -10.52 8.88
C ILE A 10 -8.11 -11.62 8.32
N VAL A 11 -7.57 -12.83 8.17
CA VAL A 11 -8.36 -13.95 7.66
C VAL A 11 -9.58 -14.19 8.54
N SER A 12 -9.44 -14.11 9.87
CA SER A 12 -10.57 -14.20 10.79
C SER A 12 -11.59 -13.08 10.60
N ILE A 13 -11.16 -11.84 10.40
CA ILE A 13 -12.06 -10.70 10.16
C ILE A 13 -12.85 -10.90 8.86
N GLU A 14 -12.17 -11.23 7.77
CA GLU A 14 -12.78 -11.29 6.43
C GLU A 14 -13.63 -12.55 6.20
N THR A 15 -13.32 -13.65 6.89
CA THR A 15 -14.04 -14.92 6.71
C THR A 15 -15.03 -15.24 7.83
N GLY A 16 -15.00 -14.48 8.94
CA GLY A 16 -15.75 -14.79 10.16
C GLY A 16 -15.27 -16.04 10.90
N LEU A 17 -14.20 -16.70 10.43
CA LEU A 17 -13.67 -17.91 11.08
C LEU A 17 -12.95 -17.57 12.38
N GLN A 18 -13.19 -18.39 13.42
CA GLN A 18 -12.48 -18.25 14.68
C GLN A 18 -10.95 -18.37 14.48
N PRO A 19 -10.13 -17.55 15.16
CA PRO A 19 -8.68 -17.59 15.02
C PRO A 19 -8.05 -18.97 15.24
N LYS A 20 -8.64 -19.79 16.13
CA LYS A 20 -8.19 -21.17 16.37
C LYS A 20 -8.38 -22.04 15.11
N LYS A 21 -9.50 -21.90 14.41
CA LYS A 21 -9.78 -22.64 13.18
C LYS A 21 -8.85 -22.20 12.05
N VAL A 22 -8.61 -20.89 11.91
CA VAL A 22 -7.67 -20.35 10.91
C VAL A 22 -6.25 -20.87 11.16
N ARG A 23 -5.79 -20.93 12.43
CA ARG A 23 -4.50 -21.54 12.78
C ARG A 23 -4.44 -23.03 12.44
N GLY A 24 -5.54 -23.76 12.64
CA GLY A 24 -5.67 -25.16 12.21
C GLY A 24 -5.48 -25.29 10.70
N ILE A 25 -6.25 -24.55 9.91
CA ILE A 25 -6.14 -24.56 8.43
C ILE A 25 -4.72 -24.24 7.98
N ARG A 26 -4.07 -23.25 8.62
CA ARG A 26 -2.68 -22.93 8.32
C ARG A 26 -1.74 -24.10 8.56
N LYS A 27 -1.89 -24.78 9.70
CA LYS A 27 -1.08 -25.95 10.03
C LYS A 27 -1.33 -27.04 8.99
N ASP A 28 -2.59 -27.32 8.67
CA ASP A 28 -2.96 -28.31 7.65
C ASP A 28 -2.32 -27.96 6.29
N LEU A 29 -2.30 -26.68 5.89
CA LEU A 29 -1.60 -26.26 4.66
C LEU A 29 -0.09 -26.55 4.72
N MET A 30 0.57 -26.24 5.83
CA MET A 30 2.00 -26.53 6.02
C MET A 30 2.28 -28.04 6.01
N ASP A 31 1.44 -28.83 6.69
CA ASP A 31 1.55 -30.28 6.76
C ASP A 31 1.34 -30.92 5.37
N ASN A 32 0.56 -30.29 4.49
CA ASN A 32 0.38 -30.68 3.09
C ASN A 32 1.45 -30.11 2.13
N GLY A 33 2.55 -29.55 2.65
CA GLY A 33 3.69 -29.08 1.85
C GLY A 33 3.52 -27.68 1.24
N TYR A 34 2.47 -26.93 1.59
CA TYR A 34 2.33 -25.55 1.14
C TYR A 34 3.22 -24.61 1.96
N THR A 35 3.92 -23.70 1.27
CA THR A 35 4.67 -22.64 1.94
C THR A 35 3.72 -21.51 2.33
N VAL A 36 3.56 -21.29 3.64
CA VAL A 36 2.78 -20.17 4.17
C VAL A 36 3.72 -19.19 4.85
N ALA A 37 3.75 -17.94 4.38
CA ALA A 37 4.63 -16.90 4.89
C ALA A 37 4.52 -16.74 6.41
N PRO A 38 5.64 -16.57 7.14
CA PRO A 38 5.61 -16.34 8.58
C PRO A 38 4.79 -15.11 8.90
N THR A 39 3.87 -15.25 9.86
CA THR A 39 2.91 -14.20 10.19
C THR A 39 3.45 -13.34 11.31
N ARG A 40 3.52 -12.03 11.06
CA ARG A 40 3.71 -11.04 12.13
C ARG A 40 2.57 -11.15 13.14
N ARG A 41 2.87 -10.96 14.42
CA ARG A 41 1.88 -11.11 15.50
C ARG A 41 0.84 -10.00 15.51
N SER A 42 1.16 -8.81 14.99
CA SER A 42 0.31 -7.63 15.04
C SER A 42 0.12 -6.99 13.67
N LEU A 43 -1.08 -6.43 13.48
CA LEU A 43 -1.35 -5.48 12.40
C LEU A 43 -0.56 -4.20 12.60
N ARG A 44 -0.09 -3.64 11.49
CA ARG A 44 0.47 -2.29 11.42
C ARG A 44 -0.63 -1.34 10.97
N SER A 45 -0.66 -0.14 11.53
CA SER A 45 -1.48 0.97 11.06
C SER A 45 -0.68 1.89 10.14
N SER A 46 -1.34 2.80 9.42
CA SER A 46 -0.68 3.81 8.58
C SER A 46 0.41 4.56 9.32
N LYS A 47 0.22 4.91 10.59
CA LYS A 47 1.27 5.54 11.42
C LYS A 47 2.60 4.78 11.40
N THR A 48 2.53 3.45 11.41
CA THR A 48 3.73 2.58 11.42
C THR A 48 4.16 2.12 10.04
N ILE A 49 3.31 2.28 9.01
CA ILE A 49 3.60 1.95 7.61
C ILE A 49 4.24 3.15 6.92
N ILE A 50 3.69 4.35 7.15
CA ILE A 50 4.03 5.63 6.56
C ILE A 50 4.93 6.41 7.53
N VAL A 51 6.13 5.88 7.77
CA VAL A 51 7.13 6.52 8.67
C VAL A 51 7.99 7.55 7.92
N GLY A 52 7.84 7.66 6.60
CA GLY A 52 8.61 8.58 5.77
C GLY A 52 8.12 8.61 4.33
N GLN A 53 8.86 9.33 3.47
CA GLN A 53 8.46 9.58 2.09
C GLN A 53 8.35 8.31 1.25
N ALA A 54 9.29 7.36 1.40
CA ALA A 54 9.21 6.07 0.71
C ALA A 54 7.94 5.28 1.08
N GLY A 55 7.59 5.24 2.37
CA GLY A 55 6.34 4.61 2.85
C GLY A 55 5.10 5.31 2.29
N LYS A 56 5.11 6.65 2.23
CA LYS A 56 4.03 7.44 1.65
C LYS A 56 3.86 7.18 0.15
N LEU A 57 4.96 7.06 -0.58
CA LEU A 57 4.98 6.73 -1.99
C LEU A 57 4.41 5.32 -2.24
N HIS A 58 4.86 4.33 -1.48
CA HIS A 58 4.34 2.96 -1.59
C HIS A 58 2.85 2.88 -1.25
N ALA A 59 2.40 3.51 -0.16
CA ALA A 59 1.00 3.56 0.22
C ALA A 59 0.16 4.23 -0.86
N SER A 60 0.62 5.38 -1.38
CA SER A 60 -0.08 6.13 -2.43
C SER A 60 -0.17 5.35 -3.73
N LEU A 61 0.94 4.74 -4.17
CA LEU A 61 0.99 3.93 -5.38
C LEU A 61 0.03 2.74 -5.27
N PHE A 62 0.13 1.97 -4.18
CA PHE A 62 -0.72 0.80 -3.97
C PHE A 62 -2.21 1.19 -3.92
N MET A 63 -2.56 2.21 -3.12
CA MET A 63 -3.95 2.60 -2.93
C MET A 63 -4.57 3.20 -4.19
N SER A 64 -3.78 3.84 -5.04
CA SER A 64 -4.22 4.30 -6.37
C SER A 64 -4.57 3.13 -7.30
N ILE A 65 -3.75 2.07 -7.30
CA ILE A 65 -4.03 0.84 -8.06
C ILE A 65 -5.28 0.16 -7.50
N TYR A 66 -5.36 0.00 -6.18
CA TYR A 66 -6.50 -0.63 -5.51
C TYR A 66 -7.81 0.10 -5.83
N ALA A 67 -7.82 1.43 -5.76
CA ALA A 67 -8.97 2.24 -6.12
C ALA A 67 -9.42 2.00 -7.57
N ARG A 68 -8.48 2.00 -8.51
CA ARG A 68 -8.75 1.78 -9.95
C ARG A 68 -9.24 0.36 -10.27
N LEU A 69 -8.91 -0.62 -9.44
CA LEU A 69 -9.38 -2.00 -9.58
C LEU A 69 -10.72 -2.26 -8.87
N GLY A 70 -11.45 -1.22 -8.47
CA GLY A 70 -12.75 -1.35 -7.80
C GLY A 70 -12.65 -1.62 -6.30
N GLY A 71 -11.50 -1.30 -5.69
CA GLY A 71 -11.31 -1.32 -4.25
C GLY A 71 -12.06 -0.23 -3.49
N ILE A 72 -12.51 0.79 -4.21
CA ILE A 72 -13.46 1.82 -3.76
C ILE A 72 -14.64 1.88 -4.73
N ALA A 73 -15.83 2.25 -4.28
CA ALA A 73 -16.94 2.49 -5.19
C ALA A 73 -16.85 3.92 -5.75
N SER A 74 -16.14 4.06 -6.87
CA SER A 74 -16.21 5.27 -7.70
C SER A 74 -17.38 5.11 -8.67
N TYR A 75 -18.40 5.97 -8.58
CA TYR A 75 -19.36 6.15 -9.67
C TYR A 75 -18.95 7.39 -10.46
N GLU A 76 -18.92 7.30 -11.79
CA GLU A 76 -18.66 8.45 -12.66
C GLU A 76 -19.47 9.68 -12.19
N GLY A 77 -18.77 10.77 -11.91
CA GLY A 77 -19.38 12.03 -11.49
C GLY A 77 -19.88 12.11 -10.03
N LYS A 78 -19.58 11.13 -9.16
CA LYS A 78 -19.93 11.19 -7.72
C LYS A 78 -18.71 10.97 -6.83
N ALA A 79 -18.76 11.57 -5.63
CA ALA A 79 -17.76 11.35 -4.59
C ALA A 79 -17.58 9.84 -4.31
N PRO A 80 -16.34 9.36 -4.10
CA PRO A 80 -16.08 7.95 -3.86
C PRO A 80 -16.90 7.46 -2.67
N LYS A 81 -17.71 6.43 -2.88
CA LYS A 81 -18.45 5.78 -1.81
C LYS A 81 -17.56 4.69 -1.23
N ILE A 82 -17.35 4.76 0.07
CA ILE A 82 -16.66 3.72 0.81
C ILE A 82 -17.52 2.44 0.79
N LEU A 83 -16.92 1.32 0.40
CA LEU A 83 -17.58 0.01 0.41
C LEU A 83 -17.81 -0.47 1.85
N GLU A 84 -18.90 -1.20 2.10
CA GLU A 84 -19.19 -1.75 3.43
C GLU A 84 -18.13 -2.77 3.88
N SER A 85 -17.48 -3.44 2.92
CA SER A 85 -16.40 -4.40 3.13
C SER A 85 -15.21 -4.13 2.20
N ILE A 86 -14.04 -4.65 2.58
CA ILE A 86 -12.83 -4.59 1.75
C ILE A 86 -12.98 -5.60 0.62
N ASN A 87 -12.77 -5.16 -0.62
CA ASN A 87 -12.79 -6.06 -1.76
C ASN A 87 -11.46 -6.83 -1.84
N ILE A 88 -11.44 -8.04 -1.27
CA ILE A 88 -10.24 -8.89 -1.20
C ILE A 88 -9.70 -9.26 -2.57
N ASP A 89 -10.56 -9.45 -3.57
CA ASP A 89 -10.13 -9.78 -4.93
C ASP A 89 -9.42 -8.59 -5.60
N SER A 90 -9.97 -7.39 -5.47
CA SER A 90 -9.31 -6.16 -5.92
C SER A 90 -8.01 -5.91 -5.16
N LEU A 91 -7.97 -6.20 -3.85
CA LEU A 91 -6.76 -6.05 -3.03
C LEU A 91 -5.64 -6.97 -3.52
N LEU A 92 -5.96 -8.25 -3.77
CA LEU A 92 -5.00 -9.24 -4.28
C LEU A 92 -4.45 -8.83 -5.65
N ARG A 93 -5.34 -8.43 -6.58
CA ARG A 93 -4.93 -7.97 -7.91
C ARG A 93 -4.08 -6.71 -7.85
N ALA A 94 -4.44 -5.76 -7.00
CA ALA A 94 -3.67 -4.54 -6.79
C ALA A 94 -2.28 -4.85 -6.23
N PHE A 95 -2.20 -5.79 -5.28
CA PHE A 95 -0.94 -6.18 -4.66
C PHE A 95 0.00 -6.87 -5.65
N SER A 96 -0.54 -7.74 -6.51
CA SER A 96 0.23 -8.33 -7.61
C SER A 96 0.76 -7.28 -8.59
N LEU A 97 -0.10 -6.34 -9.03
CA LEU A 97 0.34 -5.26 -9.93
C LEU A 97 1.37 -4.33 -9.28
N TYR A 98 1.18 -3.98 -8.01
CA TYR A 98 2.13 -3.20 -7.25
C TYR A 98 3.52 -3.84 -7.25
N HIS A 99 3.62 -5.14 -6.97
CA HIS A 99 4.90 -5.84 -7.01
C HIS A 99 5.51 -5.93 -8.42
N ILE A 100 4.69 -6.14 -9.45
CA ILE A 100 5.16 -6.09 -10.84
C ILE A 100 5.76 -4.72 -11.15
N ILE A 101 5.06 -3.64 -10.81
CA ILE A 101 5.56 -2.27 -11.01
C ILE A 101 6.87 -2.06 -10.26
N LEU A 102 6.97 -2.52 -9.00
CA LEU A 102 8.22 -2.43 -8.25
C LEU A 102 9.39 -3.18 -8.91
N HIS A 103 9.12 -4.34 -9.52
CA HIS A 103 10.14 -5.13 -10.22
C HIS A 103 10.63 -4.49 -11.52
N GLU A 104 9.76 -3.76 -12.21
CA GLU A 104 10.10 -3.06 -13.45
C GLU A 104 10.83 -1.73 -13.20
N LEU A 105 10.73 -1.18 -11.99
CA LEU A 105 11.40 0.07 -11.65
C LEU A 105 12.88 -0.19 -11.35
N PRO A 106 13.80 0.65 -11.87
CA PRO A 106 15.21 0.53 -11.55
C PRO A 106 15.40 0.70 -10.04
N PRO A 107 16.33 -0.06 -9.42
CA PRO A 107 16.62 0.09 -8.00
C PRO A 107 17.10 1.52 -7.74
N SER A 108 16.23 2.30 -7.11
CA SER A 108 16.48 3.68 -6.75
C SER A 108 16.46 3.83 -5.23
N ASN A 109 17.15 4.84 -4.72
CA ASN A 109 17.15 5.15 -3.29
C ASN A 109 15.77 5.61 -2.77
N LEU A 110 14.80 5.80 -3.67
CA LEU A 110 13.47 6.37 -3.40
C LEU A 110 12.43 5.28 -3.12
N ILE A 111 12.51 4.18 -3.86
CA ILE A 111 11.64 3.00 -3.72
C ILE A 111 12.51 1.87 -3.19
N SER A 112 12.77 1.92 -1.89
CA SER A 112 13.50 0.83 -1.23
C SER A 112 12.58 -0.38 -1.08
N TRP A 113 13.01 -1.53 -1.58
CA TRP A 113 12.37 -2.82 -1.31
C TRP A 113 12.19 -3.11 0.19
N GLN A 114 13.00 -2.50 1.05
CA GLN A 114 12.87 -2.62 2.51
C GLN A 114 11.61 -1.93 3.05
N SER A 115 11.07 -0.97 2.31
CA SER A 115 9.83 -0.24 2.62
C SER A 115 8.62 -0.77 1.85
N ALA A 116 8.79 -1.84 1.07
CA ALA A 116 7.70 -2.44 0.32
C ALA A 116 6.60 -2.96 1.27
N LEU A 117 5.36 -2.79 0.85
CA LEU A 117 4.19 -3.22 1.60
C LEU A 117 4.10 -4.75 1.60
N THR A 118 3.72 -5.34 2.73
CA THR A 118 3.16 -6.70 2.75
C THR A 118 1.67 -6.65 2.39
N ILE A 119 1.08 -7.78 1.99
CA ILE A 119 -0.38 -7.85 1.74
C ILE A 119 -1.20 -7.46 2.98
N SER A 120 -0.63 -7.67 4.18
CA SER A 120 -1.30 -7.29 5.43
C SER A 120 -1.20 -5.79 5.70
N ASP A 121 -0.10 -5.13 5.31
CA ASP A 121 0.00 -3.67 5.34
C ASP A 121 -1.01 -3.06 4.35
N ALA A 122 -1.07 -3.60 3.13
CA ALA A 122 -2.05 -3.22 2.11
C ALA A 122 -3.51 -3.32 2.61
N TRP A 123 -3.84 -4.43 3.30
CA TRP A 123 -5.15 -4.59 3.91
C TRP A 123 -5.42 -3.53 5.00
N SER A 124 -4.43 -3.22 5.85
CA SER A 124 -4.59 -2.17 6.87
C SER A 124 -4.88 -0.80 6.25
N LEU A 125 -4.18 -0.43 5.17
CA LEU A 125 -4.45 0.84 4.46
C LEU A 125 -5.87 0.87 3.89
N ALA A 126 -6.33 -0.26 3.31
CA ALA A 126 -7.70 -0.37 2.82
C ALA A 126 -8.74 -0.33 3.96
N ALA A 127 -8.42 -0.90 5.12
CA ALA A 127 -9.27 -0.89 6.30
C ALA A 127 -9.43 0.51 6.92
N GLU A 128 -8.36 1.31 6.92
CA GLU A 128 -8.39 2.70 7.37
C GLU A 128 -9.15 3.58 6.38
N LEU A 129 -8.96 3.39 5.07
CA LEU A 129 -9.78 4.06 4.05
C LEU A 129 -11.27 3.71 4.22
N ARG A 130 -11.59 2.45 4.56
CA ARG A 130 -12.96 2.01 4.82
C ARG A 130 -13.54 2.63 6.10
N SER A 131 -12.71 2.89 7.10
CA SER A 131 -13.15 3.44 8.38
C SER A 131 -13.17 4.97 8.39
N GLU A 132 -12.97 5.61 7.23
CA GLU A 132 -12.82 7.07 7.11
C GLU A 132 -11.62 7.64 7.90
N GLU A 133 -10.67 6.77 8.28
CA GLU A 133 -9.42 7.13 8.94
C GLU A 133 -8.32 7.49 7.93
N ALA A 134 -8.62 7.39 6.64
CA ALA A 134 -7.78 7.81 5.54
C ALA A 134 -8.60 8.27 4.35
N THR A 135 -7.97 8.98 3.41
CA THR A 135 -8.59 9.48 2.19
C THR A 135 -7.62 9.39 1.02
N ILE A 136 -8.16 9.22 -0.18
CA ILE A 136 -7.41 9.36 -1.43
C ILE A 136 -7.66 10.76 -1.98
N PHE A 137 -6.59 11.54 -2.11
CA PHE A 137 -6.63 12.88 -2.68
C PHE A 137 -6.13 12.86 -4.12
N ASN A 138 -6.67 13.73 -4.96
CA ASN A 138 -6.12 14.00 -6.28
C ASN A 138 -5.20 15.22 -6.20
N CYS A 139 -3.94 15.07 -6.63
CA CYS A 139 -2.99 16.18 -6.64
C CYS A 139 -3.27 17.14 -7.79
N LEU A 140 -3.52 18.42 -7.48
CA LEU A 140 -3.76 19.45 -8.50
C LEU A 140 -2.54 19.76 -9.39
N THR A 141 -1.33 19.42 -8.94
CA THR A 141 -0.09 19.71 -9.67
C THR A 141 0.27 18.62 -10.68
N CYS A 142 0.21 17.35 -10.29
CA CYS A 142 0.57 16.23 -11.18
C CYS A 142 -0.61 15.37 -11.64
N GLY A 143 -1.82 15.63 -11.14
CA GLY A 143 -3.02 14.86 -11.46
C GLY A 143 -3.07 13.46 -10.85
N ASN A 144 -2.05 13.04 -10.11
CA ASN A 144 -1.99 11.70 -9.51
C ASN A 144 -2.78 11.62 -8.20
N ASP A 145 -3.36 10.45 -7.98
CA ASP A 145 -4.02 10.11 -6.73
C ASP A 145 -2.99 9.70 -5.67
N TYR A 146 -3.14 10.18 -4.44
CA TYR A 146 -2.26 9.83 -3.33
C TYR A 146 -3.05 9.54 -2.05
N TYR A 147 -2.47 8.67 -1.22
CA TYR A 147 -3.08 8.22 0.02
C TYR A 147 -2.61 9.06 1.19
N GLU A 148 -3.55 9.38 2.07
CA GLU A 148 -3.31 10.22 3.24
C GLU A 148 -4.14 9.69 4.41
N ALA A 149 -3.46 9.30 5.50
CA ALA A 149 -4.10 8.85 6.72
C ALA A 149 -4.25 10.01 7.72
N VAL A 150 -5.32 10.01 8.51
CA VAL A 150 -5.54 11.02 9.56
C VAL A 150 -4.40 11.01 10.58
N ILE A 151 -3.86 9.82 10.89
CA ILE A 151 -2.75 9.64 11.82
C ILE A 151 -1.52 9.16 11.05
N GLN A 152 -0.73 10.11 10.55
CA GLN A 152 0.59 9.87 9.99
C GLN A 152 1.61 10.88 10.50
N ASP A 153 2.88 10.47 10.55
CA ASP A 153 3.98 11.33 11.00
C ASP A 153 4.55 12.18 9.84
N THR A 154 4.02 12.04 8.63
CA THR A 154 4.42 12.80 7.43
C THR A 154 3.51 13.98 7.14
N LEU A 155 4.07 15.03 6.53
CA LEU A 155 3.31 16.18 6.02
C LEU A 155 2.22 15.76 5.02
N ILE A 156 1.11 16.50 4.97
CA ILE A 156 0.02 16.33 4.01
C ILE A 156 0.43 16.96 2.67
N ASP A 157 1.21 16.24 1.89
CA ASP A 157 1.67 16.64 0.55
C ASP A 157 1.63 15.49 -0.46
N CYS A 158 1.56 15.82 -1.75
CA CYS A 158 1.64 14.81 -2.81
C CYS A 158 3.07 14.23 -2.86
N PRO A 159 3.25 12.92 -2.65
CA PRO A 159 4.59 12.32 -2.62
C PRO A 159 5.28 12.37 -3.98
N TYR A 160 4.52 12.29 -5.08
CA TYR A 160 5.08 12.30 -6.44
C TYR A 160 5.64 13.67 -6.83
N CYS A 161 4.96 14.77 -6.48
CA CYS A 161 5.45 16.12 -6.80
C CYS A 161 6.72 16.45 -6.00
N LYS A 162 6.79 15.99 -4.75
CA LYS A 162 7.96 16.17 -3.91
C LYS A 162 9.16 15.40 -4.47
N GLU A 163 8.93 14.19 -4.95
CA GLU A 163 9.94 13.38 -5.63
C GLU A 163 10.41 14.00 -6.95
N LEU A 164 9.48 14.50 -7.76
CA LEU A 164 9.80 15.19 -9.01
C LEU A 164 10.67 16.43 -8.74
N ALA A 165 10.30 17.23 -7.73
CA ALA A 165 11.08 18.40 -7.33
C ALA A 165 12.50 18.02 -6.86
N GLN A 166 12.64 16.96 -6.05
CA GLN A 166 13.93 16.49 -5.57
C GLN A 166 14.82 15.93 -6.69
N SER A 167 14.23 15.18 -7.63
CA SER A 167 14.95 14.62 -8.78
C SER A 167 15.42 15.73 -9.72
N THR A 168 14.57 16.73 -9.96
CA THR A 168 14.91 17.90 -10.77
C THR A 168 16.06 18.70 -10.14
N LEU A 169 16.01 18.95 -8.83
CA LEU A 169 17.09 19.64 -8.10
C LEU A 169 18.43 18.89 -8.16
N LYS A 170 18.42 17.56 -8.05
CA LYS A 170 19.65 16.75 -8.19
C LYS A 170 20.26 16.88 -9.57
N LEU A 171 19.44 16.78 -10.62
CA LEU A 171 19.90 16.94 -12.00
C LEU A 171 20.48 18.33 -12.24
N PHE A 172 19.87 19.39 -11.70
CA PHE A 172 20.41 20.75 -11.78
C PHE A 172 21.79 20.85 -11.10
N ASN A 173 21.94 20.29 -9.89
CA ASN A 173 23.21 20.34 -9.17
C ASN A 173 24.32 19.56 -9.90
N GLU A 174 24.02 18.39 -10.46
CA GLU A 174 24.97 17.58 -11.24
C GLU A 174 25.40 18.26 -12.55
N VAL A 175 24.51 19.04 -13.18
CA VAL A 175 24.85 19.85 -14.36
C VAL A 175 25.75 21.01 -13.96
N THR A 176 25.42 21.74 -12.88
CA THR A 176 26.26 22.85 -12.41
C THR A 176 27.64 22.42 -11.92
N GLU A 177 27.78 21.22 -11.35
CA GLU A 177 29.09 20.68 -10.95
C GLU A 177 29.96 20.28 -12.15
N LYS A 178 29.35 19.87 -13.26
CA LYS A 178 30.06 19.56 -14.51
C LYS A 178 30.44 20.78 -15.34
N GLU A 179 29.76 21.90 -15.18
CA GLU A 179 30.08 23.17 -15.87
C GLU A 179 31.19 23.97 -15.16
N VAL A 180 31.54 23.61 -13.93
CA VAL A 180 32.56 24.31 -13.10
C VAL A 180 33.88 23.51 -13.00
N ALA A 181 33.95 22.31 -13.60
CA ALA A 181 35.16 21.47 -13.69
C ALA A 181 35.80 21.53 -15.08
#